data_AF-A0A835LC98-F1
#
_entry.id   AF-A0A835LC98-F1
#
_cell.length_a   1.000
_cell.length_b   1.000
_cell.length_c   1.000
_cell.angle_alpha   90.00
_cell.angle_beta   90.00
_cell.angle_gamma   90.00
#
_symmetry.space_group_name_H-M   'P 1'
#
loop_
_entity.id
_entity.type
_entity.pdbx_description
1 polymer ?
#
loop_
_entity_poly.entity_id
_entity_poly.type
_entity_poly.pdbx_seq_one_letter_code
_entity_poly.pdbx_strand_id
1 'polypeptide(L)'
;MQYWNIFHSFFKAGCRLVWQANRDKLVGKNSTVAFGRDGNLVLSNAQGNVVWQTNTANKGVVDLKLLANGNLVLLDKMGRFVWQSFDRPTDTILVSQSLRSSW
;
A
#
# COMPACT_ATOMS: atom_id res chain seq x y z
N MET A 1 2.26 -11.56 15.99
CA MET A 1 2.69 -10.25 15.46
C MET A 1 3.92 -10.51 14.61
N GLN A 2 3.79 -10.46 13.29
CA GLN A 2 4.87 -10.88 12.38
C GLN A 2 5.58 -9.62 11.88
N TYR A 3 6.83 -9.47 12.30
CA TYR A 3 7.70 -8.35 11.93
C TYR A 3 8.22 -8.57 10.51
N TRP A 4 7.84 -7.69 9.58
CA TRP A 4 8.48 -7.63 8.27
C TRP A 4 9.54 -6.53 8.30
N ASN A 5 10.80 -6.94 8.37
CA ASN A 5 11.94 -6.03 8.35
C ASN A 5 12.08 -5.38 6.97
N ILE A 6 11.83 -4.07 6.96
CA ILE A 6 12.35 -2.98 6.12
C ILE A 6 13.10 -3.42 4.85
N PHE A 7 12.51 -3.10 3.70
CA PHE A 7 13.24 -2.39 2.65
C PHE A 7 12.34 -1.27 2.15
N HIS A 8 12.96 -0.14 1.76
CA HIS A 8 12.36 1.01 1.10
C HIS A 8 11.03 0.65 0.40
N SER A 9 9.93 1.33 0.72
CA SER A 9 8.55 0.94 0.36
C SER A 9 8.36 0.71 -1.16
N PHE A 10 8.72 -0.49 -1.58
CA PHE A 10 8.73 -0.99 -2.95
C PHE A 10 8.09 -2.37 -2.91
N PHE A 11 6.96 -2.54 -3.58
CA PHE A 11 6.48 -3.88 -3.89
C PHE A 11 7.22 -4.35 -5.16
N LYS A 12 7.88 -5.50 -5.07
CA LYS A 12 8.63 -6.12 -6.17
C LYS A 12 7.86 -7.35 -6.67
N ALA A 13 7.62 -7.42 -7.98
CA ALA A 13 7.36 -8.67 -8.69
C ALA A 13 8.68 -9.04 -9.41
N GLY A 14 9.42 -10.03 -8.88
CA GLY A 14 10.80 -10.29 -9.31
C GLY A 14 11.76 -9.16 -8.91
N CYS A 15 12.52 -8.60 -9.86
CA CYS A 15 13.48 -7.49 -9.62
C CYS A 15 12.96 -6.09 -9.99
N ARG A 16 11.71 -5.93 -10.45
CA ARG A 16 11.19 -4.65 -10.94
C ARG A 16 10.28 -3.98 -9.91
N LEU A 17 10.50 -2.68 -9.71
CA LEU A 17 9.63 -1.82 -8.91
C LEU A 17 8.29 -1.64 -9.61
N VAL A 18 7.19 -1.99 -8.93
CA VAL A 18 5.85 -1.91 -9.52
C VAL A 18 4.93 -0.88 -8.84
N TRP A 19 5.24 -0.43 -7.62
CA TRP A 19 4.48 0.62 -6.94
C TRP A 19 5.26 1.27 -5.77
N GLN A 20 5.01 2.56 -5.50
CA GLN A 20 5.55 3.32 -4.36
C GLN A 20 4.42 4.03 -3.59
N ALA A 21 4.41 3.87 -2.26
CA ALA A 21 3.42 4.49 -1.38
C ALA A 21 3.61 6.00 -1.20
N ASN A 22 4.86 6.46 -1.16
CA ASN A 22 5.20 7.82 -0.76
C ASN A 22 6.34 8.37 -1.61
N ARG A 23 6.00 8.95 -2.76
CA ARG A 23 6.96 9.48 -3.74
C ARG A 23 7.65 10.75 -3.29
N ASP A 24 6.93 11.62 -2.60
CA ASP A 24 7.41 12.98 -2.32
C ASP A 24 8.15 13.05 -0.98
N LYS A 25 8.00 12.02 -0.13
CA LYS A 25 8.69 11.91 1.16
C LYS A 25 9.34 10.55 1.32
N LEU A 26 10.59 10.47 0.88
CA LEU A 26 11.45 9.33 1.16
C LEU A 26 11.54 9.12 2.68
N VAL A 27 11.42 7.86 3.10
CA VAL A 27 11.66 7.46 4.49
C VAL A 27 13.05 6.86 4.63
N GLY A 28 13.72 7.21 5.73
CA GLY A 28 15.03 6.65 6.08
C GLY A 28 14.93 5.25 6.70
N LYS A 29 16.09 4.69 7.07
CA LYS A 29 16.18 3.43 7.82
C LYS A 29 15.31 3.49 9.08
N ASN A 30 14.81 2.34 9.53
CA ASN A 30 13.90 2.17 10.68
C ASN A 30 12.47 2.70 10.49
N SER A 31 12.05 3.02 9.26
CA SER A 31 10.64 3.22 8.94
C SER A 31 9.85 1.92 9.03
N THR A 32 8.58 1.99 9.40
CA THR A 32 7.71 0.82 9.56
C THR A 32 6.45 0.93 8.71
N VAL A 33 6.01 -0.21 8.17
CA VAL A 33 4.68 -0.36 7.57
C VAL A 33 3.86 -1.25 8.48
N ALA A 34 2.68 -0.78 8.89
CA ALA A 34 1.80 -1.51 9.78
C ALA A 34 0.38 -1.52 9.24
N PHE A 35 -0.26 -2.69 9.29
CA PHE A 35 -1.69 -2.85 9.07
C PHE A 35 -2.38 -2.89 10.43
N GLY A 36 -3.14 -1.83 10.73
CA GLY A 36 -3.81 -1.64 12.01
C GLY A 36 -5.10 -2.45 12.13
N ARG A 37 -5.54 -2.68 13.38
CA ARG A 37 -6.83 -3.34 13.67
C ARG A 37 -8.04 -2.52 13.23
N ASP A 38 -7.85 -1.21 13.06
CA ASP A 38 -8.82 -0.30 12.46
C ASP A 38 -8.95 -0.48 10.94
N GLY A 39 -8.14 -1.35 10.33
CA GLY A 39 -8.17 -1.61 8.90
C GLY A 39 -7.38 -0.59 8.08
N ASN A 40 -6.53 0.22 8.71
CA ASN A 40 -5.68 1.20 8.02
C ASN A 40 -4.28 0.64 7.79
N LEU A 41 -3.77 0.76 6.57
CA LEU A 41 -2.35 0.54 6.26
C LEU A 41 -1.61 1.87 6.38
N VAL A 42 -0.59 1.91 7.25
CA VAL A 42 0.14 3.12 7.64
C VAL A 42 1.63 2.91 7.43
N LEU A 43 2.29 3.91 6.85
CA LEU A 43 3.76 4.03 6.80
C LEU A 43 4.19 5.12 7.77
N SER A 44 5.09 4.77 8.69
CA SER A 44 5.68 5.69 9.66
C SER A 44 7.20 5.79 9.49
N ASN A 45 7.76 6.97 9.75
CA ASN A 45 9.20 7.15 9.80
C ASN A 45 9.81 6.58 11.10
N ALA A 46 11.14 6.67 11.25
CA ALA A 46 11.85 6.15 12.41
C ALA A 46 11.45 6.80 13.75
N GLN A 47 10.88 8.01 13.70
CA GLN A 47 10.37 8.72 14.88
C GLN A 47 8.92 8.32 15.21
N GLY A 48 8.31 7.41 14.43
CA GLY A 48 6.92 7.00 14.59
C GLY A 48 5.90 7.93 13.92
N ASN A 49 6.34 9.01 13.27
CA ASN A 49 5.44 9.94 12.59
C ASN A 49 4.86 9.28 11.33
N VAL A 50 3.54 9.37 11.17
CA VAL A 50 2.86 8.90 9.96
C VAL A 50 3.26 9.78 8.78
N VAL A 51 3.80 9.16 7.74
CA VAL A 51 4.19 9.85 6.50
C VAL A 51 3.26 9.55 5.33
N TRP A 52 2.55 8.41 5.38
CA TRP A 52 1.56 8.02 4.40
C TRP A 52 0.58 7.01 5.01
N GLN A 53 -0.66 7.01 4.52
CA GLN A 53 -1.66 6.02 4.88
C GLN A 53 -2.71 5.84 3.78
N THR A 54 -3.40 4.71 3.82
CA THR A 54 -4.48 4.36 2.88
C THR A 54 -5.78 5.13 3.14
N ASN A 55 -5.94 5.69 4.35
CA ASN A 55 -7.15 6.37 4.83
C ASN A 55 -8.38 5.43 4.82
N THR A 56 -8.18 4.20 5.28
CA THR A 56 -9.21 3.16 5.37
C THR A 56 -9.62 2.81 6.80
N ALA A 57 -9.12 3.55 7.79
CA ALA A 57 -9.51 3.40 9.19
C ALA A 57 -11.04 3.34 9.33
N ASN A 58 -11.53 2.30 9.98
CA ASN A 58 -12.93 2.01 10.25
C ASN A 58 -13.83 1.89 8.99
N LYS A 59 -13.26 1.68 7.80
CA LYS A 59 -14.02 1.44 6.55
C LYS A 59 -14.36 -0.04 6.31
N GLY A 60 -14.26 -0.88 7.33
CA GLY A 60 -14.60 -2.30 7.26
C GLY A 60 -13.55 -3.17 6.55
N VAL A 61 -12.32 -2.69 6.40
CA VAL A 61 -11.19 -3.50 5.90
C VAL A 61 -10.87 -4.58 6.93
N VAL A 62 -10.76 -5.82 6.46
CA VAL A 62 -10.39 -6.97 7.28
C VAL A 62 -9.19 -7.74 6.73
N ASP A 63 -8.79 -7.46 5.49
CA ASP A 63 -7.75 -8.21 4.80
C ASP A 63 -6.86 -7.29 3.95
N LEU A 64 -5.58 -7.66 3.86
CA LEU A 64 -4.55 -7.00 3.05
C LEU A 64 -3.87 -8.08 2.20
N LYS A 65 -3.95 -7.93 0.88
CA LYS A 65 -3.36 -8.90 -0.06
C LYS A 65 -2.49 -8.24 -1.10
N LEU A 66 -1.39 -8.89 -1.43
CA LEU A 66 -0.65 -8.63 -2.66
C LEU A 66 -1.05 -9.68 -3.69
N LEU A 67 -1.76 -9.26 -4.73
CA LEU A 67 -2.18 -10.15 -5.81
C LEU A 67 -1.00 -10.50 -6.72
N ALA A 68 -1.11 -11.60 -7.48
CA ALA A 68 -0.06 -12.08 -8.37
C ALA A 68 0.34 -11.06 -9.46
N ASN A 69 -0.56 -10.14 -9.82
CA ASN A 69 -0.31 -9.06 -10.77
C ASN A 69 0.38 -7.83 -10.12
N GLY A 70 0.72 -7.88 -8.84
CA GLY A 70 1.35 -6.79 -8.10
C GLY A 70 0.38 -5.74 -7.54
N ASN A 71 -0.94 -5.94 -7.65
CA ASN A 71 -1.91 -5.06 -7.02
C ASN A 71 -1.97 -5.32 -5.51
N LEU A 72 -1.65 -4.31 -4.71
CA LEU A 72 -1.86 -4.33 -3.27
C LEU A 72 -3.29 -3.89 -2.99
N VAL A 73 -4.08 -4.74 -2.36
CA VAL A 73 -5.51 -4.53 -2.14
C VAL A 73 -5.87 -4.64 -0.67
N LEU A 74 -6.79 -3.77 -0.24
CA LEU A 74 -7.47 -3.86 1.05
C LEU A 74 -8.92 -4.29 0.80
N LEU A 75 -9.35 -5.34 1.48
CA LEU A 75 -10.64 -5.98 1.23
C LEU A 75 -11.54 -5.92 2.46
N ASP A 76 -12.84 -5.80 2.22
CA ASP A 76 -13.85 -6.00 3.25
C ASP A 76 -14.16 -7.48 3.49
N LYS A 77 -15.03 -7.76 4.47
CA LYS A 77 -15.45 -9.14 4.82
C LYS A 77 -16.12 -9.92 3.68
N MET A 78 -16.59 -9.22 2.64
CA MET A 78 -17.22 -9.82 1.46
C MET A 78 -16.20 -10.01 0.32
N GLY A 79 -14.92 -9.68 0.54
CA GLY A 79 -13.87 -9.74 -0.48
C GLY A 79 -13.93 -8.60 -1.49
N ARG A 80 -14.67 -7.51 -1.21
CA ARG A 80 -14.77 -6.35 -2.11
C ARG A 80 -13.59 -5.39 -1.86
N PHE A 81 -13.11 -4.75 -2.92
CA PHE A 81 -12.05 -3.75 -2.81
C PHE A 81 -12.54 -2.52 -2.05
N VAL A 82 -11.86 -2.21 -0.94
CA VAL A 82 -12.00 -0.93 -0.23
C VAL A 82 -10.90 0.05 -0.67
N TRP A 83 -9.74 -0.48 -1.02
CA TRP A 83 -8.62 0.27 -1.58
C TRP A 83 -7.78 -0.64 -2.47
N GLN A 84 -7.20 -0.09 -3.53
CA GLN A 84 -6.23 -0.80 -4.36
C GLN A 84 -5.12 0.14 -4.85
N SER A 85 -3.90 -0.36 -4.91
CA SER A 85 -2.74 0.43 -5.34
C SER A 85 -2.86 0.90 -6.79
N PHE A 86 -3.60 0.15 -7.60
CA PHE A 86 -3.81 0.45 -9.02
C PHE A 86 -4.73 1.66 -9.26
N ASP A 87 -5.58 2.05 -8.29
CA ASP A 87 -6.42 3.26 -8.40
C ASP A 87 -5.64 4.55 -8.09
N ARG A 88 -4.38 4.42 -7.64
CA ARG A 88 -3.47 5.54 -7.40
C ARG A 88 -2.25 5.37 -8.28
N PRO A 89 -2.40 5.55 -9.62
CA PRO A 89 -1.30 5.41 -10.54
C PRO A 89 -0.16 6.35 -10.15
N THR A 90 1.05 5.81 -10.24
CA THR A 90 2.29 6.56 -10.26
C THR A 90 2.86 6.49 -11.70
N ASP A 91 3.99 7.13 -12.01
CA ASP A 91 4.60 7.25 -13.38
C ASP A 91 4.97 5.90 -14.04
N THR A 92 4.57 4.78 -13.47
CA THR A 92 4.67 3.46 -14.12
C THR A 92 3.30 2.82 -14.13
N ILE A 93 2.74 2.68 -15.34
CA ILE A 93 1.55 1.87 -15.61
C ILE A 93 1.99 0.41 -15.75
N LEU A 94 1.35 -0.48 -15.01
CA LEU A 94 1.58 -1.92 -15.13
C LEU A 94 0.68 -2.52 -16.21
N VAL A 95 1.16 -3.58 -16.87
CA VAL A 95 0.33 -4.39 -17.76
C VAL A 95 -0.83 -4.96 -16.92
N SER A 96 -2.08 -4.60 -17.28
CA SER A 96 -3.37 -4.83 -16.57
C SER A 96 -3.95 -3.64 -15.76
N GLN A 97 -3.24 -2.53 -15.62
CA GLN A 97 -3.80 -1.32 -15.02
C GLN A 97 -4.59 -0.51 -16.06
N SER A 98 -5.87 -0.26 -15.80
CA SER A 98 -6.70 0.64 -16.61
C SER A 98 -6.68 2.04 -16.00
N LEU A 99 -6.33 3.05 -16.81
CA LEU A 99 -6.51 4.44 -16.41
C LEU A 99 -8.02 4.75 -16.41
N ARG A 100 -8.58 5.09 -15.25
CA ARG A 100 -9.93 5.66 -15.16
C ARG A 100 -9.78 7.15 -14.90
N SER A 101 -10.33 7.97 -15.80
CA SER A 101 -10.48 9.41 -15.57
C SER A 101 -11.53 9.64 -14.48
N SER A 102 -11.14 10.27 -13.37
CA SER A 102 -12.08 10.88 -12.44
C SER A 102 -12.31 12.33 -12.87
N TRP A 103 -13.49 12.61 -13.43
CA TRP A 103 -14.03 13.97 -13.50
C TRP A 103 -14.56 14.37 -12.13
#